data_AF-A0A7X9AQC1-F1
#
_entry.id   AF-A0A7X9AQC1-F1
#
_cell.length_a   1.000
_cell.length_b   1.000
_cell.length_c   1.000
_cell.angle_alpha   90.00
_cell.angle_beta   90.00
_cell.angle_gamma   90.00
#
_symmetry.space_group_name_H-M   'P 1'
#
loop_
_entity.id
_entity.type
_entity.pdbx_description
1 polymer ?
#
loop_
_entity_poly.entity_id
_entity_poly.type
_entity_poly.pdbx_seq_one_letter_code
_entity_poly.pdbx_strand_id
1 'polypeptide(L)'
;WTAEEMWHTVNHFAKADPELARRAYQLGKDARDWKVTLAQKDILDSGPVRDKVAPILYRPFDVRHTYYTGRSRGFICMSRPEVMQHMLTGENLALIAPRQHKDEFGAFVTIRIGTHKSVAAYDINYYFPLYLYPEAEPPKKSKGRGYMSMMLFEPKELYGERQPNLNPAVVDALTAVYGKTPPEAIFHYVYAVLYAPAYRTKYAEFLKMDFPRVPFTSDAKLFKKLAALGEKLVALHLLNSPDLNPPACRFEGDGSNRVEKTGLRYVADEERVYINAAQHFAPVPEAVWAYQVGGYQVCEKWLKDRQERRLELDDITAYCRIVTALGLTMALQRQIDGLYAEAEKKTVAIETH
;
A
#
# COMPACT_ATOMS: atom_id res chain seq x y z
N TRP A 1 7.34 15.09 -1.30
CA TRP A 1 6.58 14.86 -0.05
C TRP A 1 7.48 14.18 0.97
N THR A 2 8.44 14.94 1.46
CA THR A 2 9.41 14.48 2.46
C THR A 2 8.81 14.54 3.86
N ALA A 3 9.43 13.85 4.81
CA ALA A 3 9.08 13.97 6.22
C ALA A 3 9.22 15.43 6.70
N GLU A 4 10.21 16.16 6.17
CA GLU A 4 10.45 17.56 6.53
C GLU A 4 9.37 18.51 5.98
N GLU A 5 8.96 18.35 4.72
CA GLU A 5 7.84 19.11 4.15
C GLU A 5 6.55 18.89 4.96
N MET A 6 6.29 17.64 5.38
CA MET A 6 5.14 17.31 6.23
C MET A 6 5.28 17.95 7.61
N TRP A 7 6.46 17.89 8.22
CA TRP A 7 6.72 18.48 9.53
C TRP A 7 6.54 20.01 9.53
N HIS A 8 7.08 20.71 8.54
CA HIS A 8 6.84 22.14 8.37
C HIS A 8 5.36 22.46 8.15
N THR A 9 4.68 21.65 7.32
CA THR A 9 3.24 21.80 7.07
C THR A 9 2.45 21.70 8.36
N VAL A 10 2.69 20.68 9.19
CA VAL A 10 2.00 20.48 10.47
C VAL A 10 2.23 21.65 11.42
N ASN A 11 3.48 22.11 11.55
CA ASN A 11 3.81 23.22 12.45
C ASN A 11 3.16 24.54 12.06
N HIS A 12 3.17 24.86 10.76
CA HIS A 12 2.51 26.04 10.25
C HIS A 12 0.98 25.92 10.37
N PHE A 13 0.42 24.80 9.91
CA PHE A 13 -1.02 24.55 9.95
C PHE A 13 -1.59 24.62 11.38
N ALA A 14 -0.91 24.06 12.37
CA ALA A 14 -1.36 24.05 13.76
C ALA A 14 -1.44 25.45 14.41
N LYS A 15 -0.64 26.40 13.93
CA LYS A 15 -0.50 27.75 14.52
C LYS A 15 -1.21 28.85 13.72
N ALA A 16 -1.54 28.58 12.46
CA ALA A 16 -2.21 29.53 11.59
C ALA A 16 -3.65 29.78 12.03
N ASP A 17 -4.17 30.99 11.75
CA ASP A 17 -5.61 31.25 11.79
C ASP A 17 -6.36 30.24 10.90
N PRO A 18 -7.52 29.69 11.30
CA PRO A 18 -8.21 28.65 10.53
C PRO A 18 -8.51 29.03 9.07
N GLU A 19 -8.87 30.29 8.79
CA GLU A 19 -9.18 30.72 7.42
C GLU A 19 -7.92 31.10 6.63
N LEU A 20 -6.86 31.52 7.30
CA LEU A 20 -5.53 31.59 6.67
C LEU A 20 -5.04 30.18 6.30
N ALA A 21 -5.16 29.20 7.19
CA ALA A 21 -4.79 27.81 6.93
C ALA A 21 -5.62 27.23 5.77
N ARG A 22 -6.93 27.50 5.75
CA ARG A 22 -7.83 27.07 4.67
C ARG A 22 -7.35 27.58 3.31
N ARG A 23 -7.00 28.87 3.22
CA ARG A 23 -6.48 29.47 1.97
C ARG A 23 -5.10 28.95 1.60
N ALA A 24 -4.17 28.90 2.55
CA ALA A 24 -2.78 28.48 2.30
C ALA A 24 -2.68 27.05 1.76
N TYR A 25 -3.53 26.14 2.26
CA TYR A 25 -3.55 24.73 1.84
C TYR A 25 -4.70 24.39 0.89
N GLN A 26 -5.39 25.40 0.36
CA GLN A 26 -6.49 25.25 -0.61
C GLN A 26 -7.56 24.23 -0.14
N LEU A 27 -7.90 24.30 1.14
CA LEU A 27 -8.82 23.36 1.77
C LEU A 27 -10.27 23.75 1.42
N GLY A 28 -11.10 22.74 1.17
CA GLY A 28 -12.54 22.93 0.94
C GLY A 28 -13.28 23.41 2.19
N LYS A 29 -14.61 23.54 2.10
CA LYS A 29 -15.46 23.84 3.27
C LYS A 29 -15.38 22.70 4.29
N ASP A 30 -15.61 23.03 5.56
CA ASP A 30 -15.72 22.04 6.62
C ASP A 30 -16.81 21.01 6.31
N ALA A 31 -16.52 19.75 6.64
CA ALA A 31 -17.44 18.63 6.53
C ALA A 31 -17.95 18.21 7.91
N ARG A 32 -18.88 17.25 7.94
CA ARG A 32 -19.43 16.71 9.19
C ARG A 32 -18.34 16.18 10.12
N ASP A 33 -17.42 15.38 9.59
CA ASP A 33 -16.42 14.64 10.35
C ASP A 33 -14.99 15.22 10.26
N TRP A 34 -14.78 16.28 9.46
CA TRP A 34 -13.49 16.97 9.38
C TRP A 34 -13.67 18.48 9.26
N LYS A 35 -12.99 19.21 10.16
CA LYS A 35 -13.00 20.67 10.25
C LYS A 35 -11.59 21.16 10.51
N VAL A 36 -11.22 22.32 9.97
CA VAL A 36 -9.87 22.89 10.17
C VAL A 36 -9.56 23.03 11.67
N THR A 37 -10.51 23.54 12.45
CA THR A 37 -10.35 23.75 13.89
C THR A 37 -10.18 22.44 14.67
N LEU A 38 -10.87 21.36 14.25
CA LEU A 38 -10.70 20.04 14.87
C LEU A 38 -9.33 19.44 14.54
N ALA A 39 -8.86 19.60 13.30
CA ALA A 39 -7.55 19.14 12.87
C ALA A 39 -6.41 19.86 13.60
N GLN A 40 -6.50 21.19 13.73
CA GLN A 40 -5.53 21.99 14.48
C GLN A 40 -5.54 21.61 15.97
N LYS A 41 -6.73 21.48 16.57
CA LYS A 41 -6.87 21.06 17.96
C LYS A 41 -6.25 19.69 18.21
N ASP A 42 -6.45 18.71 17.32
CA ASP A 42 -5.84 17.39 17.44
C ASP A 42 -4.31 17.47 17.44
N ILE A 43 -3.71 18.22 16.50
CA ILE A 43 -2.25 18.40 16.49
C ILE A 43 -1.76 18.99 17.81
N LEU A 44 -2.38 20.08 18.28
CA LEU A 44 -1.98 20.79 19.49
C LEU A 44 -2.16 19.93 20.75
N ASP A 45 -3.33 19.30 20.92
CA ASP A 45 -3.65 18.46 22.07
C ASP A 45 -2.79 17.19 22.12
N SER A 46 -2.34 16.71 20.96
CA SER A 46 -1.47 15.54 20.86
C SER A 46 0.01 15.92 21.07
N GLY A 47 0.32 17.21 21.15
CA GLY A 47 1.67 17.75 21.08
C GLY A 47 2.21 17.62 19.66
N PRO A 48 2.53 18.73 18.95
CA PRO A 48 3.22 18.65 17.68
C PRO A 48 4.62 18.08 17.95
N VAL A 49 4.74 16.76 17.84
CA VAL A 49 6.00 16.01 17.96
C VAL A 49 6.32 15.39 16.62
N ARG A 50 7.61 15.44 16.24
CA ARG A 50 8.06 15.01 14.92
C ARG A 50 7.89 13.51 14.69
N ASP A 51 7.90 12.71 15.76
CA ASP A 51 7.76 11.24 15.72
C ASP A 51 6.40 10.76 15.18
N LYS A 52 5.41 11.66 15.14
CA LYS A 52 4.10 11.39 14.53
C LYS A 52 4.08 11.56 13.02
N VAL A 53 5.18 12.03 12.43
CA VAL A 53 5.35 12.02 10.97
C VAL A 53 5.65 10.59 10.53
N ALA A 54 4.72 9.98 9.82
CA ALA A 54 4.79 8.59 9.42
C ALA A 54 4.72 8.43 7.89
N PRO A 55 5.47 7.49 7.30
CA PRO A 55 5.30 7.11 5.91
C PRO A 55 3.93 6.48 5.68
N ILE A 56 3.25 6.90 4.61
CA ILE A 56 1.91 6.44 4.24
C ILE A 56 1.91 6.00 2.77
N LEU A 57 1.41 4.79 2.50
CA LEU A 57 1.14 4.36 1.14
C LEU A 57 -0.06 5.15 0.61
N TYR A 58 0.21 6.10 -0.30
CA TYR A 58 -0.81 6.93 -0.90
C TYR A 58 -1.49 6.19 -2.06
N ARG A 59 -0.70 5.64 -2.99
CA ARG A 59 -1.13 4.84 -4.16
C ARG A 59 -0.13 3.70 -4.37
N PRO A 60 -0.39 2.71 -5.26
CA PRO A 60 0.58 1.63 -5.47
C PRO A 60 1.94 2.23 -5.85
N PHE A 61 2.99 1.81 -5.14
CA PHE A 61 4.35 2.34 -5.24
C PHE A 61 4.58 3.83 -4.89
N ASP A 62 3.55 4.58 -4.50
CA ASP A 62 3.67 5.99 -4.11
C ASP A 62 3.56 6.14 -2.59
N VAL A 63 4.71 6.10 -1.93
CA VAL A 63 4.83 6.35 -0.49
C VAL A 63 5.09 7.83 -0.25
N ARG A 64 4.27 8.43 0.61
CA ARG A 64 4.39 9.83 1.05
C ARG A 64 4.54 9.88 2.57
N HIS A 65 4.46 11.07 3.14
CA HIS A 65 4.43 11.27 4.59
C HIS A 65 3.10 11.89 5.01
N THR A 66 2.61 11.50 6.19
CA THR A 66 1.46 12.11 6.87
C THR A 66 1.83 12.40 8.31
N TYR A 67 0.99 13.17 9.00
CA TYR A 67 0.99 13.25 10.45
C TYR A 67 -0.09 12.33 11.01
N TYR A 68 0.29 11.32 11.79
CA TYR A 68 -0.66 10.33 12.31
C TYR A 68 -0.79 10.47 13.82
N THR A 69 -1.97 10.84 14.31
CA THR A 69 -2.25 10.98 15.75
C THR A 69 -3.02 9.78 16.31
N GLY A 70 -3.52 8.89 15.43
CA GLY A 70 -4.47 7.85 15.81
C GLY A 70 -5.88 8.37 16.14
N ARG A 71 -6.10 9.68 16.26
CA ARG A 71 -7.41 10.26 16.59
C ARG A 71 -8.22 10.52 15.34
N SER A 72 -9.38 9.88 15.23
CA SER A 72 -10.35 10.18 14.17
C SER A 72 -11.07 11.50 14.46
N ARG A 73 -11.55 12.16 13.41
CA ARG A 73 -12.10 13.52 13.44
C ARG A 73 -11.10 14.57 13.95
N GLY A 74 -9.81 14.29 13.77
CA GLY A 74 -8.69 15.17 14.06
C GLY A 74 -7.96 15.58 12.79
N PHE A 75 -6.63 15.55 12.81
CA PHE A 75 -5.83 15.82 11.61
C PHE A 75 -6.22 14.88 10.45
N ILE A 76 -6.43 13.60 10.78
CA ILE A 76 -7.00 12.60 9.88
C ILE A 76 -8.48 12.38 10.24
N CYS A 77 -9.35 12.46 9.22
CA CYS A 77 -10.80 12.27 9.40
C CYS A 77 -11.13 10.89 9.99
N MET A 78 -10.62 9.81 9.38
CA MET A 78 -10.80 8.43 9.85
C MET A 78 -9.44 7.75 9.91
N SER A 79 -8.81 7.77 11.08
CA SER A 79 -7.45 7.25 11.29
C SER A 79 -7.38 5.73 11.37
N ARG A 80 -8.48 5.07 11.77
CA ARG A 80 -8.56 3.60 11.96
C ARG A 80 -7.44 3.07 12.88
N PRO A 81 -7.29 3.63 14.10
CA PRO A 81 -6.22 3.24 15.02
C PRO A 81 -6.27 1.73 15.35
N GLU A 82 -7.45 1.13 15.38
CA GLU A 82 -7.65 -0.29 15.65
C GLU A 82 -6.95 -1.22 14.65
N VAL A 83 -6.67 -0.74 13.42
CA VAL A 83 -5.90 -1.49 12.41
C VAL A 83 -4.50 -0.92 12.24
N MET A 84 -4.39 0.40 12.08
CA MET A 84 -3.14 1.06 11.70
C MET A 84 -2.07 0.98 12.81
N GLN A 85 -2.47 0.79 14.08
CA GLN A 85 -1.52 0.55 15.16
C GLN A 85 -0.59 -0.63 14.88
N HIS A 86 -1.13 -1.73 14.33
CA HIS A 86 -0.33 -2.92 14.04
C HIS A 86 0.69 -2.69 12.92
N MET A 87 0.52 -1.64 12.13
CA MET A 87 1.47 -1.22 11.09
C MET A 87 2.48 -0.17 11.58
N LEU A 88 2.27 0.40 12.77
CA LEU A 88 3.11 1.45 13.35
C LEU A 88 3.97 0.92 14.51
N THR A 89 3.48 -0.05 15.27
CA THR A 89 4.17 -0.64 16.43
C THR A 89 5.46 -1.37 16.06
N GLY A 90 5.51 -2.02 14.90
CA GLY A 90 6.65 -2.84 14.49
C GLY A 90 6.60 -3.29 13.05
N GLU A 91 7.57 -4.14 12.69
CA GLU A 91 7.64 -4.72 11.35
C GLU A 91 6.45 -5.61 11.06
N ASN A 92 5.66 -5.20 10.08
CA ASN A 92 4.47 -5.91 9.67
C ASN A 92 4.31 -5.86 8.15
N LEU A 93 3.58 -6.84 7.62
CA LEU A 93 3.20 -6.94 6.22
C LEU A 93 1.67 -6.89 6.17
N ALA A 94 1.09 -6.14 5.25
CA ALA A 94 -0.35 -6.11 5.07
C ALA A 94 -0.74 -6.29 3.61
N LEU A 95 -1.82 -7.03 3.39
CA LEU A 95 -2.53 -7.04 2.13
C LEU A 95 -3.56 -5.91 2.13
N ILE A 96 -3.66 -5.20 1.02
CA ILE A 96 -4.70 -4.21 0.76
C ILE A 96 -5.56 -4.73 -0.39
N ALA A 97 -6.85 -4.87 -0.15
CA ALA A 97 -7.83 -5.18 -1.18
C ALA A 97 -9.15 -4.47 -0.87
N PRO A 98 -9.91 -4.03 -1.89
CA PRO A 98 -11.28 -3.59 -1.67
C PRO A 98 -12.19 -4.79 -1.39
N ARG A 99 -13.32 -4.55 -0.71
CA ARG A 99 -14.39 -5.56 -0.59
C ARG A 99 -15.19 -5.69 -1.87
N GLN A 100 -15.39 -4.57 -2.57
CA GLN A 100 -16.16 -4.46 -3.80
C GLN A 100 -15.43 -3.48 -4.69
N HIS A 101 -15.51 -3.63 -6.01
CA HIS A 101 -14.85 -2.71 -6.92
C HIS A 101 -15.70 -2.43 -8.15
N LYS A 102 -15.60 -1.19 -8.64
CA LYS A 102 -16.20 -0.77 -9.91
C LYS A 102 -15.27 -0.91 -11.12
N ASP A 103 -13.97 -0.77 -10.88
CA ASP A 103 -12.92 -0.80 -11.92
C ASP A 103 -12.27 -2.19 -11.98
N GLU A 104 -11.01 -2.28 -12.42
CA GLU A 104 -10.19 -3.48 -12.32
C GLU A 104 -10.00 -3.93 -10.86
N PHE A 105 -9.97 -5.25 -10.65
CA PHE A 105 -9.66 -5.81 -9.33
C PHE A 105 -8.21 -5.49 -8.94
N GLY A 106 -8.04 -4.91 -7.75
CA GLY A 106 -6.72 -4.55 -7.23
C GLY A 106 -6.42 -5.21 -5.89
N ALA A 107 -5.23 -5.77 -5.78
CA ALA A 107 -4.64 -6.21 -4.53
C ALA A 107 -3.19 -5.70 -4.46
N PHE A 108 -2.76 -5.17 -3.31
CA PHE A 108 -1.40 -4.66 -3.17
C PHE A 108 -0.86 -4.89 -1.76
N VAL A 109 0.44 -5.15 -1.67
CA VAL A 109 1.15 -5.37 -0.41
C VAL A 109 1.73 -4.07 0.13
N THR A 110 1.83 -3.93 1.46
CA THR A 110 2.49 -2.80 2.10
C THR A 110 3.14 -3.19 3.42
N ILE A 111 4.13 -2.41 3.82
CA ILE A 111 4.75 -2.42 5.17
C ILE A 111 4.48 -1.10 5.91
N ARG A 112 3.49 -0.34 5.44
CA ARG A 112 3.14 1.02 5.87
C ARG A 112 1.65 1.14 6.09
N ILE A 113 1.24 2.10 6.92
CA ILE A 113 -0.14 2.59 6.93
C ILE A 113 -0.52 3.12 5.54
N GLY A 114 -1.81 3.31 5.27
CA GLY A 114 -2.22 3.92 4.01
C GLY A 114 -3.61 4.52 4.02
N THR A 115 -4.05 4.89 2.83
CA THR A 115 -5.31 5.60 2.63
C THR A 115 -6.44 4.64 2.27
N HIS A 116 -7.67 5.10 2.42
CA HIS A 116 -8.85 4.35 1.99
C HIS A 116 -8.98 4.18 0.46
N LYS A 117 -8.02 4.74 -0.32
CA LYS A 117 -7.95 4.75 -1.79
C LYS A 117 -6.60 4.30 -2.33
N SER A 118 -5.81 3.58 -1.54
CA SER A 118 -4.46 3.15 -1.94
C SER A 118 -4.43 2.24 -3.16
N VAL A 119 -5.48 1.47 -3.42
CA VAL A 119 -5.56 0.47 -4.51
C VAL A 119 -6.81 0.65 -5.37
N ALA A 120 -7.94 1.04 -4.80
CA ALA A 120 -9.17 1.30 -5.56
C ALA A 120 -9.46 2.81 -5.63
N ALA A 121 -9.87 3.29 -6.80
CA ALA A 121 -10.19 4.71 -7.00
C ALA A 121 -11.55 5.10 -6.41
N TYR A 122 -12.57 4.25 -6.60
CA TYR A 122 -13.95 4.55 -6.18
C TYR A 122 -14.41 3.81 -4.93
N ASP A 123 -13.74 2.73 -4.55
CA ASP A 123 -14.15 1.89 -3.42
C ASP A 123 -13.23 2.01 -2.21
N ILE A 124 -13.73 1.59 -1.04
CA ILE A 124 -12.95 1.63 0.21
C ILE A 124 -11.98 0.45 0.22
N ASN A 125 -10.72 0.72 0.49
CA ASN A 125 -9.72 -0.32 0.70
C ASN A 125 -9.69 -0.80 2.15
N TYR A 126 -9.55 -2.12 2.29
CA TYR A 126 -9.39 -2.81 3.56
C TYR A 126 -7.94 -3.25 3.71
N TYR A 127 -7.46 -3.18 4.95
CA TYR A 127 -6.13 -3.59 5.33
C TYR A 127 -6.23 -4.92 6.08
N PHE A 128 -5.38 -5.87 5.70
CA PHE A 128 -5.25 -7.17 6.33
C PHE A 128 -3.78 -7.33 6.80
N PRO A 129 -3.43 -6.78 7.99
CA PRO A 129 -2.11 -7.02 8.59
C PRO A 129 -1.89 -8.51 8.83
N LEU A 130 -0.70 -9.00 8.52
CA LEU A 130 -0.28 -10.38 8.74
C LEU A 130 -0.07 -10.66 10.23
N TYR A 131 0.36 -9.64 10.98
CA TYR A 131 0.56 -9.73 12.42
C TYR A 131 -0.33 -8.75 13.19
N LEU A 132 -0.81 -9.19 14.36
CA LEU A 132 -1.38 -8.33 15.38
C LEU A 132 -0.35 -8.10 16.48
N TYR A 133 -0.36 -6.89 17.01
CA TYR A 133 0.41 -6.49 18.19
C TYR A 133 -0.59 -6.28 19.32
N PRO A 134 -0.84 -7.30 20.17
CA PRO A 134 -1.74 -7.15 21.29
C PRO A 134 -1.17 -6.11 22.27
N GLU A 135 -2.06 -5.26 22.78
CA GLU A 135 -1.71 -4.33 23.85
C GLU A 135 -1.23 -5.14 25.07
N ALA A 136 -0.11 -4.74 25.68
CA ALA A 136 0.19 -5.19 27.03
C ALA A 136 -0.87 -4.59 27.98
N GLU A 137 -1.21 -5.29 29.07
CA GLU A 137 -2.21 -4.78 30.03
C GLU A 137 -1.91 -3.33 30.40
N PRO A 138 -2.91 -2.43 30.33
CA PRO A 138 -2.68 -1.03 30.64
C PRO A 138 -2.26 -0.91 32.12
N PRO A 139 -1.23 -0.10 32.47
CA PRO A 139 -1.04 0.27 33.87
C PRO A 139 -2.35 0.86 34.39
N LYS A 140 -2.77 0.41 35.58
CA LYS A 140 -4.10 0.62 36.23
C LYS A 140 -4.52 2.10 36.47
N LYS A 141 -3.91 3.08 35.81
CA LYS A 141 -4.14 4.52 36.03
C LYS A 141 -4.23 5.36 34.75
N SER A 142 -4.93 4.92 33.72
CA SER A 142 -5.38 5.85 32.68
C SER A 142 -6.87 5.63 32.36
N LYS A 143 -7.72 6.35 33.10
CA LYS A 143 -9.10 6.60 32.69
C LYS A 143 -9.10 7.93 31.93
N GLY A 144 -8.97 7.88 30.60
CA GLY A 144 -9.05 9.07 29.76
C GLY A 144 -9.15 8.74 28.27
N ARG A 145 -10.05 9.43 27.56
CA ARG A 145 -10.14 9.45 26.08
C ARG A 145 -8.82 9.99 25.51
N GLY A 146 -7.92 9.12 25.13
CA GLY A 146 -6.59 9.50 24.61
C GLY A 146 -5.51 8.43 24.76
N TYR A 147 -5.77 7.34 25.50
CA TYR A 147 -4.81 6.27 25.77
C TYR A 147 -4.17 5.67 24.50
N MET A 148 -5.00 5.37 23.50
CA MET A 148 -4.55 4.74 22.26
C MET A 148 -3.61 5.65 21.44
N SER A 149 -3.71 6.99 21.55
CA SER A 149 -2.76 7.90 20.88
C SER A 149 -1.42 8.07 21.61
N MET A 150 -1.33 7.70 22.90
CA MET A 150 -0.06 7.71 23.61
C MET A 150 0.77 6.48 23.23
N MET A 151 0.17 5.28 23.28
CA MET A 151 0.86 4.02 22.99
C MET A 151 1.42 3.89 21.57
N LEU A 152 0.75 4.46 20.56
CA LEU A 152 1.14 4.38 19.14
C LEU A 152 2.59 4.81 18.84
N PHE A 153 3.22 5.56 19.76
CA PHE A 153 4.59 6.07 19.66
C PHE A 153 5.43 5.74 20.91
N GLU A 154 4.95 4.85 21.77
CA GLU A 154 5.71 4.38 22.92
C GLU A 154 6.68 3.24 22.52
N PRO A 155 7.69 2.94 23.35
CA PRO A 155 8.71 1.94 23.03
C PRO A 155 8.08 0.56 22.77
N LYS A 156 8.66 -0.18 21.82
CA LYS A 156 8.17 -1.48 21.33
C LYS A 156 8.05 -2.53 22.45
N GLU A 157 8.81 -2.33 23.53
CA GLU A 157 8.83 -3.13 24.76
C GLU A 157 7.50 -3.10 25.54
N LEU A 158 6.61 -2.14 25.25
CA LEU A 158 5.26 -2.05 25.85
C LEU A 158 4.19 -2.83 25.09
N TYR A 159 4.55 -3.46 23.97
CA TYR A 159 3.65 -4.32 23.21
C TYR A 159 3.99 -5.79 23.46
N GLY A 160 2.96 -6.64 23.50
CA GLY A 160 3.16 -8.08 23.59
C GLY A 160 3.86 -8.65 22.35
N GLU A 161 4.27 -9.92 22.42
CA GLU A 161 4.80 -10.62 21.25
C GLU A 161 3.80 -10.57 20.09
N ARG A 162 4.29 -10.31 18.87
CA ARG A 162 3.44 -10.25 17.69
C ARG A 162 2.80 -11.62 17.41
N GLN A 163 1.52 -11.63 17.05
CA GLN A 163 0.76 -12.86 16.80
C GLN A 163 0.26 -12.89 15.34
N PRO A 164 0.32 -14.04 14.63
CA PRO A 164 -0.23 -14.14 13.29
C PRO A 164 -1.74 -13.85 13.27
N ASN A 165 -2.18 -12.99 12.36
CA ASN A 165 -3.58 -12.65 12.13
C ASN A 165 -4.24 -13.65 11.16
N LEU A 166 -4.13 -14.93 11.47
CA LEU A 166 -4.66 -16.02 10.66
C LEU A 166 -5.69 -16.80 11.49
N ASN A 167 -6.82 -17.16 10.88
CA ASN A 167 -7.82 -17.97 11.55
C ASN A 167 -7.20 -19.34 11.94
N PRO A 168 -7.25 -19.75 13.22
CA PRO A 168 -6.68 -21.02 13.67
C PRO A 168 -7.17 -22.23 12.87
N ALA A 169 -8.45 -22.30 12.51
CA ALA A 169 -9.01 -23.40 11.74
C ALA A 169 -8.39 -23.50 10.33
N VAL A 170 -8.05 -22.36 9.71
CA VAL A 170 -7.31 -22.33 8.46
C VAL A 170 -5.89 -22.85 8.67
N VAL A 171 -5.20 -22.37 9.71
CA VAL A 171 -3.82 -22.79 10.00
C VAL A 171 -3.74 -24.29 10.27
N ASP A 172 -4.69 -24.85 11.00
CA ASP A 172 -4.75 -26.29 11.31
C ASP A 172 -4.97 -27.11 10.04
N ALA A 173 -5.94 -26.72 9.20
CA ALA A 173 -6.21 -27.39 7.93
C ALA A 173 -5.00 -27.36 6.99
N LEU A 174 -4.31 -26.22 6.89
CA LEU A 174 -3.11 -26.11 6.06
C LEU A 174 -1.93 -26.89 6.65
N THR A 175 -1.79 -26.91 7.98
CA THR A 175 -0.74 -27.68 8.67
C THR A 175 -0.91 -29.18 8.45
N ALA A 176 -2.14 -29.68 8.41
CA ALA A 176 -2.41 -31.09 8.12
C ALA A 176 -1.95 -31.52 6.72
N VAL A 177 -1.93 -30.61 5.75
CA VAL A 177 -1.57 -30.92 4.35
C VAL A 177 -0.10 -30.58 4.04
N TYR A 178 0.38 -29.44 4.53
CA TYR A 178 1.71 -28.92 4.18
C TYR A 178 2.77 -29.12 5.27
N GLY A 179 2.35 -29.47 6.49
CA GLY A 179 3.16 -29.36 7.69
C GLY A 179 3.23 -27.91 8.21
N LYS A 180 4.01 -27.71 9.28
CA LYS A 180 4.18 -26.39 9.90
C LYS A 180 4.74 -25.39 8.87
N THR A 181 3.96 -24.34 8.61
CA THR A 181 4.25 -23.34 7.58
C THR A 181 4.30 -21.95 8.23
N PRO A 182 5.30 -21.10 7.91
CA PRO A 182 5.35 -19.74 8.44
C PRO A 182 4.17 -18.91 7.88
N PRO A 183 3.62 -17.95 8.67
CA PRO A 183 2.54 -17.08 8.22
C PRO A 183 2.83 -16.37 6.89
N GLU A 184 4.08 -15.99 6.64
CA GLU A 184 4.53 -15.35 5.41
C GLU A 184 4.33 -16.24 4.19
N ALA A 185 4.56 -17.56 4.30
CA ALA A 185 4.35 -18.46 3.16
C ALA A 185 2.87 -18.57 2.77
N ILE A 186 1.95 -18.51 3.76
CA ILE A 186 0.50 -18.44 3.51
C ILE A 186 0.17 -17.09 2.84
N PHE A 187 0.71 -15.99 3.35
CA PHE A 187 0.55 -14.65 2.76
C PHE A 187 1.02 -14.62 1.30
N HIS A 188 2.22 -15.13 1.03
CA HIS A 188 2.80 -15.16 -0.30
C HIS A 188 1.98 -16.02 -1.26
N TYR A 189 1.50 -17.18 -0.83
CA TYR A 189 0.59 -18.00 -1.64
C TYR A 189 -0.69 -17.22 -1.99
N VAL A 190 -1.32 -16.58 -1.00
CA VAL A 190 -2.51 -15.74 -1.22
C VAL A 190 -2.20 -14.65 -2.24
N TYR A 191 -1.07 -13.95 -2.08
CA TYR A 191 -0.68 -12.88 -2.98
C TYR A 191 -0.44 -13.38 -4.42
N ALA A 192 0.17 -14.56 -4.59
CA ALA A 192 0.35 -15.18 -5.89
C ALA A 192 -1.01 -15.46 -6.56
N VAL A 193 -1.94 -16.10 -5.87
CA VAL A 193 -3.28 -16.41 -6.42
C VAL A 193 -4.02 -15.13 -6.82
N LEU A 194 -3.97 -14.09 -5.98
CA LEU A 194 -4.59 -12.79 -6.29
C LEU A 194 -3.98 -12.11 -7.51
N TYR A 195 -2.82 -12.53 -8.00
CA TYR A 195 -2.18 -12.02 -9.21
C TYR A 195 -2.25 -12.96 -10.41
N ALA A 196 -2.86 -14.14 -10.28
CA ALA A 196 -3.14 -15.04 -11.39
C ALA A 196 -4.28 -14.51 -12.28
N PRO A 197 -4.04 -14.20 -13.56
CA PRO A 197 -5.08 -13.81 -14.52
C PRO A 197 -6.27 -14.77 -14.58
N ALA A 198 -6.03 -16.09 -14.55
CA ALA A 198 -7.07 -17.11 -14.59
C ALA A 198 -7.98 -17.05 -13.35
N TYR A 199 -7.43 -16.80 -12.15
CA TYR A 199 -8.22 -16.58 -10.94
C TYR A 199 -9.11 -15.34 -11.09
N ARG A 200 -8.52 -14.20 -11.47
CA ARG A 200 -9.26 -12.93 -11.61
C ARG A 200 -10.37 -13.02 -12.65
N THR A 201 -10.10 -13.69 -13.77
CA THR A 201 -11.07 -13.88 -14.86
C THR A 201 -12.20 -14.81 -14.43
N LYS A 202 -11.87 -15.96 -13.82
CA LYS A 202 -12.86 -16.95 -13.40
C LYS A 202 -13.80 -16.41 -12.32
N TYR A 203 -13.26 -15.62 -11.38
CA TYR A 203 -14.00 -15.11 -10.22
C TYR A 203 -14.40 -13.64 -10.34
N ALA A 204 -14.31 -13.03 -11.53
CA ALA A 204 -14.54 -11.60 -11.75
C ALA A 204 -15.85 -11.09 -11.13
N GLU A 205 -16.97 -11.80 -11.31
CA GLU A 205 -18.26 -11.39 -10.77
C GLU A 205 -18.32 -11.45 -9.23
N PHE A 206 -17.65 -12.42 -8.61
CA PHE A 206 -17.55 -12.51 -7.16
C PHE A 206 -16.63 -11.43 -6.58
N LEU A 207 -15.50 -11.18 -7.23
CA LEU A 207 -14.53 -10.15 -6.82
C LEU A 207 -15.13 -8.75 -6.85
N LYS A 208 -16.07 -8.48 -7.77
CA LYS A 208 -16.81 -7.21 -7.83
C LYS A 208 -17.71 -6.99 -6.61
N MET A 209 -18.22 -8.06 -6.00
CA MET A 209 -19.30 -7.99 -5.00
C MET A 209 -18.84 -8.22 -3.55
N ASP A 210 -17.80 -9.01 -3.33
CA ASP A 210 -17.34 -9.35 -1.98
C ASP A 210 -15.82 -9.63 -1.93
N PHE A 211 -15.29 -9.83 -0.72
CA PHE A 211 -13.87 -10.11 -0.53
C PHE A 211 -13.38 -11.31 -1.36
N PRO A 212 -12.12 -11.26 -1.84
CA PRO A 212 -11.53 -12.38 -2.57
C PRO A 212 -11.49 -13.64 -1.70
N ARG A 213 -12.00 -14.74 -2.25
CA ARG A 213 -11.92 -16.08 -1.64
C ARG A 213 -10.83 -16.86 -2.35
N VAL A 214 -9.78 -17.23 -1.62
CA VAL A 214 -8.59 -17.86 -2.19
C VAL A 214 -8.59 -19.36 -1.90
N PRO A 215 -8.63 -20.23 -2.92
CA PRO A 215 -8.49 -21.66 -2.73
C PRO A 215 -7.04 -22.04 -2.42
N PHE A 216 -6.84 -22.88 -1.41
CA PHE A 216 -5.55 -23.50 -1.11
C PHE A 216 -5.48 -24.88 -1.77
N THR A 217 -4.47 -25.13 -2.59
CA THR A 217 -4.28 -26.42 -3.28
C THR A 217 -3.96 -27.56 -2.32
N SER A 218 -4.47 -28.77 -2.51
CA SER A 218 -4.05 -29.91 -1.68
C SER A 218 -2.64 -30.44 -2.02
N ASP A 219 -1.99 -29.93 -3.06
CA ASP A 219 -0.62 -30.30 -3.43
C ASP A 219 0.43 -29.41 -2.74
N ALA A 220 1.12 -29.96 -1.75
CA ALA A 220 2.16 -29.26 -0.99
C ALA A 220 3.33 -28.75 -1.85
N LYS A 221 3.69 -29.44 -2.95
CA LYS A 221 4.75 -28.97 -3.85
C LYS A 221 4.28 -27.77 -4.65
N LEU A 222 3.03 -27.79 -5.09
CA LEU A 222 2.42 -26.68 -5.83
C LEU A 222 2.22 -25.45 -4.93
N PHE A 223 1.77 -25.65 -3.68
CA PHE A 223 1.71 -24.59 -2.67
C PHE A 223 3.07 -23.90 -2.51
N LYS A 224 4.15 -24.68 -2.31
CA LYS A 224 5.51 -24.14 -2.15
C LYS A 224 5.98 -23.35 -3.37
N LYS A 225 5.69 -23.83 -4.59
CA LYS A 225 6.04 -23.12 -5.84
C LYS A 225 5.31 -21.79 -5.96
N LEU A 226 3.99 -21.78 -5.71
CA LEU A 226 3.19 -20.56 -5.77
C LEU A 226 3.58 -19.57 -4.67
N ALA A 227 3.82 -20.05 -3.44
CA ALA A 227 4.33 -19.23 -2.35
C ALA A 227 5.69 -18.58 -2.69
N ALA A 228 6.62 -19.33 -3.29
CA ALA A 228 7.92 -18.77 -3.71
C ALA A 228 7.79 -17.70 -4.82
N LEU A 229 6.85 -17.88 -5.76
CA LEU A 229 6.56 -16.84 -6.76
C LEU A 229 5.89 -15.62 -6.13
N GLY A 230 4.99 -15.84 -5.17
CA GLY A 230 4.34 -14.79 -4.40
C GLY A 230 5.31 -13.97 -3.55
N GLU A 231 6.33 -14.60 -2.97
CA GLU A 231 7.41 -13.95 -2.23
C GLU A 231 8.19 -12.98 -3.13
N LYS A 232 8.60 -13.46 -4.32
CA LYS A 232 9.25 -12.61 -5.32
C LYS A 232 8.36 -11.44 -5.73
N LEU A 233 7.06 -11.69 -5.92
CA LEU A 233 6.10 -10.65 -6.28
C LEU A 233 5.90 -9.62 -5.17
N VAL A 234 5.83 -10.04 -3.90
CA VAL A 234 5.82 -9.14 -2.75
C VAL A 234 7.10 -8.29 -2.75
N ALA A 235 8.25 -8.90 -2.98
CA ALA A 235 9.53 -8.20 -3.00
C ALA A 235 9.61 -7.12 -4.10
N LEU A 236 9.08 -7.41 -5.29
CA LEU A 236 8.93 -6.43 -6.37
C LEU A 236 8.01 -5.28 -5.97
N HIS A 237 6.84 -5.57 -5.39
CA HIS A 237 5.83 -4.56 -5.05
C HIS A 237 6.20 -3.70 -3.83
N LEU A 238 7.09 -4.19 -2.97
CA LEU A 238 7.73 -3.39 -1.92
C LEU A 238 8.98 -2.63 -2.38
N LEU A 239 9.38 -2.78 -3.65
CA LEU A 239 10.63 -2.26 -4.20
C LEU A 239 11.85 -2.65 -3.35
N ASN A 240 11.90 -3.90 -2.86
CA ASN A 240 13.04 -4.42 -2.07
C ASN A 240 13.78 -5.56 -2.80
N SER A 241 13.29 -6.00 -3.96
CA SER A 241 13.95 -7.05 -4.75
C SER A 241 15.32 -6.56 -5.27
N PRO A 242 16.37 -7.41 -5.19
CA PRO A 242 17.67 -7.13 -5.79
C PRO A 242 17.59 -7.04 -7.33
N ASP A 243 16.63 -7.73 -7.95
CA ASP A 243 16.41 -7.77 -9.40
C ASP A 243 15.99 -6.40 -9.99
N LEU A 244 15.73 -5.41 -9.14
CA LEU A 244 15.43 -4.03 -9.55
C LEU A 244 16.69 -3.22 -9.87
N ASN A 245 17.88 -3.79 -9.66
CA ASN A 245 19.16 -3.13 -9.85
C ASN A 245 20.08 -3.96 -10.78
N PRO A 246 20.55 -3.41 -11.91
CA PRO A 246 20.21 -2.08 -12.44
C PRO A 246 18.76 -2.04 -12.95
N PRO A 247 18.08 -0.88 -12.89
CA PRO A 247 16.74 -0.74 -13.45
C PRO A 247 16.76 -0.90 -14.97
N ALA A 248 15.68 -1.48 -15.51
CA ALA A 248 15.50 -1.66 -16.95
C ALA A 248 15.28 -0.33 -17.68
N CYS A 249 14.65 0.63 -17.00
CA CYS A 249 14.36 1.97 -17.50
C CYS A 249 15.42 2.98 -17.02
N ARG A 250 15.74 3.96 -17.87
CA ARG A 250 16.63 5.09 -17.63
C ARG A 250 15.86 6.40 -17.75
N PHE A 251 16.43 7.46 -17.22
CA PHE A 251 15.95 8.83 -17.40
C PHE A 251 16.96 9.58 -18.26
N GLU A 252 16.48 10.18 -19.35
CA GLU A 252 17.29 10.75 -20.42
C GLU A 252 16.84 12.18 -20.75
N GLY A 253 17.78 12.97 -21.27
CA GLY A 253 17.59 14.37 -21.66
C GLY A 253 18.01 15.37 -20.59
N ASP A 254 18.45 16.55 -21.04
CA ASP A 254 18.88 17.65 -20.18
C ASP A 254 17.74 18.63 -19.93
N GLY A 255 17.59 19.10 -18.70
CA GLY A 255 16.54 20.05 -18.36
C GLY A 255 16.29 20.23 -16.86
N SER A 256 15.11 20.75 -16.55
CA SER A 256 14.72 21.15 -15.19
C SER A 256 14.30 20.00 -14.28
N ASN A 257 14.14 18.79 -14.83
CA ASN A 257 13.48 17.63 -14.21
C ASN A 257 12.03 17.91 -13.77
N ARG A 258 11.42 18.97 -14.29
CA ARG A 258 10.05 19.35 -13.94
C ARG A 258 9.06 18.53 -14.76
N VAL A 259 8.08 17.94 -14.08
CA VAL A 259 6.94 17.29 -14.74
C VAL A 259 5.97 18.37 -15.19
N GLU A 260 5.93 18.64 -16.49
CA GLU A 260 5.09 19.70 -17.05
C GLU A 260 3.70 19.16 -17.40
N LYS A 261 2.66 19.88 -17.01
CA LYS A 261 1.27 19.51 -17.34
C LYS A 261 1.03 19.32 -18.83
N THR A 262 1.61 20.17 -19.68
CA THR A 262 1.46 20.13 -21.15
C THR A 262 2.49 19.23 -21.85
N GLY A 263 3.53 18.80 -21.13
CA GLY A 263 4.62 17.98 -21.67
C GLY A 263 4.57 16.51 -21.25
N LEU A 264 3.78 16.15 -20.24
CA LEU A 264 3.60 14.78 -19.78
C LEU A 264 2.82 13.95 -20.82
N ARG A 265 3.49 13.01 -21.48
CA ARG A 265 2.89 12.14 -22.52
C ARG A 265 3.66 10.84 -22.70
N TYR A 266 2.97 9.81 -23.17
CA TYR A 266 3.59 8.56 -23.61
C TYR A 266 3.63 8.49 -25.13
N VAL A 267 4.73 8.00 -25.69
CA VAL A 267 4.92 7.74 -27.13
C VAL A 267 5.20 6.26 -27.30
N ALA A 268 4.20 5.53 -27.79
CA ALA A 268 4.24 4.07 -27.88
C ALA A 268 5.33 3.57 -28.85
N ASP A 269 5.44 4.19 -30.04
CA ASP A 269 6.41 3.80 -31.07
C ASP A 269 7.87 3.93 -30.62
N GLU A 270 8.13 4.77 -29.60
CA GLU A 270 9.47 4.98 -29.03
C GLU A 270 9.64 4.28 -27.67
N GLU A 271 8.57 3.73 -27.11
CA GLU A 271 8.50 3.25 -25.71
C GLU A 271 8.97 4.31 -24.70
N ARG A 272 8.55 5.57 -24.88
CA ARG A 272 9.02 6.71 -24.08
C ARG A 272 7.92 7.39 -23.30
N VAL A 273 8.17 7.66 -22.02
CA VAL A 273 7.32 8.52 -21.18
C VAL A 273 8.02 9.86 -20.97
N TYR A 274 7.57 10.89 -21.67
CA TYR A 274 8.07 12.24 -21.52
C TYR A 274 7.46 12.91 -20.29
N ILE A 275 8.30 13.57 -19.49
CA ILE A 275 7.82 14.41 -18.38
C ILE A 275 7.73 15.89 -18.79
N ASN A 276 8.45 16.28 -19.83
CA ASN A 276 8.45 17.59 -20.48
C ASN A 276 8.94 17.45 -21.93
N ALA A 277 9.16 18.56 -22.64
CA ALA A 277 9.58 18.52 -24.04
C ALA A 277 10.92 17.81 -24.31
N ALA A 278 11.87 17.87 -23.36
CA ALA A 278 13.24 17.40 -23.56
C ALA A 278 13.57 16.09 -22.81
N GLN A 279 12.89 15.83 -21.69
CA GLN A 279 13.27 14.79 -20.75
C GLN A 279 12.22 13.68 -20.64
N HIS A 280 12.69 12.44 -20.58
CA HIS A 280 11.83 11.27 -20.64
C HIS A 280 12.44 10.03 -19.98
N PHE A 281 11.58 9.04 -19.73
CA PHE A 281 11.95 7.71 -19.27
C PHE A 281 11.90 6.72 -20.44
N ALA A 282 12.93 5.89 -20.59
CA ALA A 282 13.04 4.87 -21.65
C ALA A 282 13.92 3.67 -21.26
N PRO A 283 13.66 2.47 -21.81
CA PRO A 283 12.40 2.07 -22.45
C PRO A 283 11.29 1.85 -21.40
N VAL A 284 10.06 2.16 -21.80
CA VAL A 284 8.83 1.85 -21.07
C VAL A 284 7.88 1.16 -22.04
N PRO A 285 7.88 -0.19 -22.09
CA PRO A 285 7.00 -0.95 -22.97
C PRO A 285 5.53 -0.61 -22.75
N GLU A 286 4.72 -0.64 -23.79
CA GLU A 286 3.30 -0.23 -23.74
C GLU A 286 2.53 -1.01 -22.67
N ALA A 287 2.78 -2.31 -22.57
CA ALA A 287 2.14 -3.16 -21.58
C ALA A 287 2.52 -2.79 -20.12
N VAL A 288 3.71 -2.23 -19.90
CA VAL A 288 4.13 -1.69 -18.60
C VAL A 288 3.47 -0.34 -18.35
N TRP A 289 3.43 0.53 -19.36
CA TRP A 289 2.75 1.83 -19.27
C TRP A 289 1.27 1.68 -18.93
N ALA A 290 0.58 0.76 -19.59
CA ALA A 290 -0.84 0.47 -19.42
C ALA A 290 -1.16 -0.37 -18.18
N TYR A 291 -0.14 -0.86 -17.45
CA TYR A 291 -0.36 -1.77 -16.33
C TYR A 291 -1.11 -1.09 -15.19
N GLN A 292 -2.18 -1.73 -14.73
CA GLN A 292 -3.03 -1.23 -13.65
C GLN A 292 -2.90 -2.07 -12.37
N VAL A 293 -2.94 -1.39 -11.24
CA VAL A 293 -3.18 -2.01 -9.93
C VAL A 293 -4.45 -1.40 -9.36
N GLY A 294 -5.53 -2.17 -9.42
CA GLY A 294 -6.87 -1.67 -9.14
C GLY A 294 -7.22 -0.50 -10.04
N GLY A 295 -7.72 0.60 -9.47
CA GLY A 295 -8.19 1.76 -10.24
C GLY A 295 -7.09 2.69 -10.77
N TYR A 296 -5.82 2.28 -10.76
CA TYR A 296 -4.70 3.15 -11.12
C TYR A 296 -3.78 2.52 -12.15
N GLN A 297 -3.64 3.18 -13.30
CA GLN A 297 -2.49 3.00 -14.19
C GLN A 297 -1.24 3.54 -13.50
N VAL A 298 -0.37 2.65 -13.05
CA VAL A 298 0.63 2.95 -12.01
C VAL A 298 1.61 4.03 -12.45
N CYS A 299 2.25 3.84 -13.61
CA CYS A 299 3.25 4.76 -14.15
C CYS A 299 2.64 6.16 -14.41
N GLU A 300 1.49 6.20 -15.07
CA GLU A 300 0.82 7.47 -15.39
C GLU A 300 0.39 8.22 -14.12
N LYS A 301 -0.26 7.51 -13.18
CA LYS A 301 -0.75 8.12 -11.94
C LYS A 301 0.39 8.72 -11.11
N TRP A 302 1.52 8.02 -11.04
CA TRP A 302 2.68 8.43 -10.25
C TRP A 302 3.27 9.75 -10.75
N LEU A 303 3.36 9.94 -12.08
CA LEU A 303 3.81 11.18 -12.71
C LEU A 303 2.76 12.28 -12.67
N LYS A 304 1.48 11.95 -12.94
CA LYS A 304 0.37 12.92 -12.87
C LYS A 304 0.30 13.61 -11.51
N ASP A 305 0.50 12.86 -10.43
CA ASP A 305 0.48 13.42 -9.07
C ASP A 305 1.66 14.35 -8.76
N ARG A 306 2.73 14.25 -9.55
CA ARG A 306 3.93 15.09 -9.46
C ARG A 306 3.93 16.20 -10.50
N GLN A 307 2.82 16.44 -11.21
CA GLN A 307 2.67 17.58 -12.11
C GLN A 307 3.10 18.87 -11.42
N GLU A 308 3.82 19.69 -12.18
CA GLU A 308 4.38 20.97 -11.78
C GLU A 308 5.46 20.90 -10.69
N ARG A 309 5.89 19.69 -10.29
CA ARG A 309 7.02 19.47 -9.38
C ARG A 309 8.28 19.08 -10.15
N ARG A 310 9.42 19.36 -9.54
CA ARG A 310 10.72 18.83 -9.95
C ARG A 310 10.92 17.43 -9.37
N LEU A 311 11.40 16.51 -10.19
CA LEU A 311 11.84 15.19 -9.75
C LEU A 311 13.27 15.26 -9.24
N GLU A 312 13.47 14.79 -8.02
CA GLU A 312 14.80 14.59 -7.44
C GLU A 312 15.39 13.24 -7.88
N LEU A 313 16.68 13.01 -7.59
CA LEU A 313 17.35 11.75 -7.96
C LEU A 313 16.63 10.51 -7.40
N ASP A 314 16.12 10.61 -6.16
CA ASP A 314 15.37 9.53 -5.53
C ASP A 314 14.02 9.28 -6.23
N ASP A 315 13.35 10.34 -6.70
CA ASP A 315 12.11 10.23 -7.49
C ASP A 315 12.38 9.52 -8.83
N ILE A 316 13.44 9.93 -9.53
CA ILE A 316 13.86 9.33 -10.81
C ILE A 316 14.20 7.85 -10.61
N THR A 317 14.99 7.54 -9.60
CA THR A 317 15.39 6.17 -9.26
C THR A 317 14.17 5.32 -8.89
N ALA A 318 13.27 5.85 -8.07
CA ALA A 318 12.04 5.16 -7.69
C ALA A 318 11.18 4.85 -8.92
N TYR A 319 10.98 5.81 -9.82
CA TYR A 319 10.19 5.59 -11.03
C TYR A 319 10.80 4.52 -11.94
N CYS A 320 12.11 4.53 -12.17
CA CYS A 320 12.79 3.50 -12.95
C CYS A 320 12.65 2.10 -12.32
N ARG A 321 12.71 2.02 -10.98
CA ARG A 321 12.48 0.76 -10.25
C ARG A 321 11.03 0.31 -10.32
N ILE A 322 10.07 1.23 -10.34
CA ILE A 322 8.64 0.90 -10.55
C ILE A 322 8.42 0.31 -11.94
N VAL A 323 8.92 0.96 -12.99
CA VAL A 323 8.84 0.44 -14.37
C VAL A 323 9.43 -0.98 -14.45
N THR A 324 10.59 -1.18 -13.84
CA THR A 324 11.26 -2.50 -13.78
C THR A 324 10.43 -3.53 -13.00
N ALA A 325 9.89 -3.14 -11.84
CA ALA A 325 9.06 -4.01 -11.01
C ALA A 325 7.81 -4.47 -11.76
N LEU A 326 7.13 -3.58 -12.49
CA LEU A 326 5.95 -3.91 -13.27
C LEU A 326 6.26 -4.89 -14.41
N GLY A 327 7.37 -4.69 -15.14
CA GLY A 327 7.82 -5.64 -16.17
C GLY A 327 8.11 -7.03 -15.61
N LEU A 328 8.80 -7.12 -14.47
CA LEU A 328 9.07 -8.38 -13.79
C LEU A 328 7.79 -9.02 -13.21
N THR A 329 6.87 -8.20 -12.70
CA THR A 329 5.55 -8.64 -12.23
C THR A 329 4.79 -9.35 -13.34
N MET A 330 4.74 -8.80 -14.55
CA MET A 330 4.07 -9.45 -15.68
C MET A 330 4.70 -10.81 -16.02
N ALA A 331 6.04 -10.94 -15.90
CA ALA A 331 6.72 -12.21 -16.10
C ALA A 331 6.38 -13.24 -15.02
N LEU A 332 6.29 -12.82 -13.75
CA LEU A 332 5.85 -13.68 -12.64
C LEU A 332 4.37 -14.05 -12.77
N GLN A 333 3.49 -13.14 -13.20
CA GLN A 333 2.09 -13.43 -13.43
C GLN A 333 1.90 -14.55 -14.43
N ARG A 334 2.65 -14.56 -15.55
CA ARG A 334 2.62 -15.67 -16.53
C ARG A 334 3.02 -17.01 -15.90
N GLN A 335 4.05 -17.02 -15.06
CA GLN A 335 4.50 -18.24 -14.36
C GLN A 335 3.46 -18.72 -13.34
N ILE A 336 2.88 -17.80 -12.56
CA ILE A 336 1.82 -18.08 -11.59
C ILE A 336 0.60 -18.64 -12.32
N ASP A 337 0.18 -18.02 -13.42
CA ASP A 337 -1.01 -18.40 -14.17
C ASP A 337 -0.91 -19.83 -14.73
N GLY A 338 0.26 -20.17 -15.28
CA GLY A 338 0.54 -21.51 -15.77
C GLY A 338 0.51 -22.60 -14.68
N LEU A 339 0.65 -22.22 -13.41
CA LEU A 339 0.54 -23.12 -12.26
C LEU A 339 -0.86 -23.10 -11.62
N TYR A 340 -1.58 -21.98 -11.73
CA TYR A 340 -2.85 -21.78 -11.01
C TYR A 340 -3.93 -22.77 -11.43
N ALA A 341 -3.99 -23.14 -12.72
CA ALA A 341 -4.96 -24.11 -13.23
C ALA A 341 -4.90 -25.46 -12.50
N GLU A 342 -3.72 -25.91 -12.06
CA GLU A 342 -3.56 -27.13 -11.28
C GLU A 342 -3.91 -26.93 -9.80
N ALA A 343 -3.68 -25.72 -9.27
CA ALA A 343 -3.88 -25.41 -7.85
C ALA A 343 -5.34 -25.52 -7.44
N GLU A 344 -6.25 -25.27 -8.37
CA GLU A 344 -7.69 -25.25 -8.14
C GLU A 344 -8.35 -26.62 -8.32
N LYS A 345 -7.70 -27.60 -8.97
CA LYS A 345 -8.31 -28.92 -9.25
C LYS A 345 -8.64 -29.69 -7.98
N LYS A 346 -7.79 -29.56 -6.96
CA LYS A 346 -7.96 -30.19 -5.66
C LYS A 346 -7.57 -29.18 -4.59
N THR A 347 -8.51 -28.83 -3.74
CA THR A 347 -8.33 -27.82 -2.69
C THR A 347 -8.39 -28.45 -1.32
N VAL A 348 -7.70 -27.84 -0.36
CA VAL A 348 -7.81 -28.18 1.06
C VAL A 348 -9.24 -27.86 1.51
N ALA A 349 -9.89 -28.82 2.18
CA ALA A 349 -11.17 -28.58 2.84
C ALA A 349 -10.91 -27.81 4.13
N ILE A 350 -11.55 -26.64 4.28
CA ILE A 350 -11.45 -25.80 5.46
C ILE A 350 -12.85 -25.67 6.03
N GLU A 351 -13.09 -26.28 7.19
CA GLU A 351 -14.35 -26.12 7.91
C GLU A 351 -14.26 -24.82 8.72
N THR A 352 -14.93 -23.78 8.24
CA THR A 352 -15.15 -22.56 9.03
C THR A 352 -16.50 -22.68 9.72
N HIS A 353 -16.50 -22.87 11.05
CA HIS A 353 -17.71 -22.84 11.88
C HIS A 353 -18.31 -21.43 11.98
#